data_AF-A0A4Y9ZGR9-F1
#
_entry.id   AF-A0A4Y9ZGR9-F1
#
_cell.length_a   1.000
_cell.length_b   1.000
_cell.length_c   1.000
_cell.angle_alpha   90.00
_cell.angle_beta   90.00
_cell.angle_gamma   90.00
#
_symmetry.space_group_name_H-M   'P 1'
#
loop_
_entity.id
_entity.type
_entity.pdbx_description
1 polymer ?
#
loop_
_entity_poly.entity_id
_entity_poly.type
_entity_poly.pdbx_seq_one_letter_code
_entity_poly.pdbx_strand_id
1 'polypeptide(L)'
;MHSVEVNVKTSGPTFYFDYIVYDPSPSVSLSDSVILIDNTDPNISLSGSGWVNRYGNLWPLTSTGGDQMTLKFIGKSVTVLGIAPGELSGNQTTGTYTVDGSQPTSFVIPGHGGLAEFNQVYFTTPDFDPGPHTLVVTHQGNSNTAPFLLDLFYVANGAETLQASPSATNQNQATSGTLPSTSTSAFASASIGGHTITNSSTSSSASGGRPAAPQQRMPILGAQHP
;
A
#
# COMPACT_ATOMS: atom_id res chain seq x y z
N MET A 1 29.39 -3.67 -7.43
CA MET A 1 28.77 -4.50 -8.49
C MET A 1 28.04 -5.63 -7.80
N HIS A 2 26.72 -5.72 -8.00
CA HIS A 2 25.91 -6.83 -7.50
C HIS A 2 25.59 -7.73 -8.68
N SER A 3 25.80 -9.04 -8.52
CA SER A 3 25.42 -10.05 -9.51
C SER A 3 24.48 -11.02 -8.83
N VAL A 4 23.31 -11.23 -9.43
CA VAL A 4 22.41 -12.31 -9.04
C VAL A 4 22.44 -13.36 -10.14
N GLU A 5 22.76 -14.59 -9.77
CA GLU A 5 22.79 -15.73 -10.67
C GLU A 5 21.72 -16.72 -10.25
N VAL A 6 20.80 -17.05 -11.16
CA VAL A 6 19.71 -18.00 -10.92
C VAL A 6 19.93 -19.22 -11.79
N ASN A 7 20.45 -20.29 -11.19
CA ASN A 7 20.69 -21.56 -11.86
C ASN A 7 19.53 -22.52 -11.62
N VAL A 8 18.73 -22.80 -12.65
CA VAL A 8 17.56 -23.68 -12.55
C VAL A 8 17.76 -24.94 -13.38
N LYS A 9 17.61 -26.11 -12.74
CA LYS A 9 17.44 -27.40 -13.42
C LYS A 9 16.11 -27.98 -12.98
N THR A 10 15.19 -28.17 -13.91
CA THR A 10 13.87 -28.77 -13.66
C THR A 10 13.64 -29.94 -14.60
N SER A 11 13.10 -31.04 -14.08
CA SER A 11 12.56 -32.18 -14.84
C SER A 11 11.03 -32.21 -14.82
N GLY A 12 10.40 -31.13 -14.35
CA GLY A 12 8.97 -31.00 -14.08
C GLY A 12 8.40 -29.65 -14.55
N PRO A 13 7.41 -29.06 -13.84
CA PRO A 13 6.72 -27.86 -14.30
C PRO A 13 7.65 -26.64 -14.44
N THR A 14 7.19 -25.67 -15.23
CA THR A 14 7.88 -24.41 -15.53
C THR A 14 8.23 -23.66 -14.26
N PHE A 15 9.48 -23.20 -14.16
CA PHE A 15 9.93 -22.25 -13.16
C PHE A 15 9.62 -20.83 -13.63
N TYR A 16 8.98 -20.04 -12.78
CA TYR A 16 8.74 -18.61 -13.00
C TYR A 16 9.59 -17.81 -12.03
N PHE A 17 10.22 -16.76 -12.54
CA PHE A 17 10.96 -15.78 -11.77
C PHE A 17 10.27 -14.44 -11.95
N ASP A 18 9.88 -13.81 -10.84
CA ASP A 18 9.11 -12.57 -10.88
C ASP A 18 10.07 -11.38 -10.78
N TYR A 19 10.47 -11.00 -9.57
CA TYR A 19 11.41 -9.90 -9.34
C TYR A 19 12.31 -10.15 -8.13
N ILE A 20 13.33 -9.30 -8.01
CA ILE A 20 14.19 -9.20 -6.84
C ILE A 20 13.97 -7.82 -6.24
N VAL A 21 13.67 -7.78 -4.95
CA VAL A 21 13.76 -6.55 -4.16
C VAL A 21 15.15 -6.48 -3.58
N TYR A 22 15.81 -5.36 -3.80
CA TYR A 22 17.14 -5.09 -3.27
C TYR A 22 17.09 -3.75 -2.54
N ASP A 23 17.63 -3.71 -1.33
CA ASP A 23 17.81 -2.49 -0.54
C ASP A 23 19.24 -1.97 -0.79
N PRO A 24 19.42 -0.95 -1.65
CA PRO A 24 20.74 -0.45 -2.02
C PRO A 24 21.38 0.31 -0.85
N SER A 25 22.72 0.31 -0.79
CA SER A 25 23.38 1.21 0.16
C SER A 25 23.12 2.67 -0.22
N PRO A 26 23.10 3.61 0.75
CA PRO A 26 22.81 5.03 0.48
C PRO A 26 23.75 5.73 -0.52
N SER A 27 24.87 5.08 -0.86
CA SER A 27 25.85 5.58 -1.83
C SER A 27 25.58 5.14 -3.28
N VAL A 28 24.59 4.27 -3.51
CA VAL A 28 24.27 3.76 -4.85
C VAL A 28 23.39 4.78 -5.58
N SER A 29 23.75 5.12 -6.82
CA SER A 29 22.89 5.93 -7.68
C SER A 29 21.67 5.11 -8.11
N LEU A 30 20.49 5.72 -8.01
CA LEU A 30 19.21 5.12 -8.39
C LEU A 30 18.66 5.68 -9.72
N SER A 31 19.46 6.48 -10.44
CA SER A 31 19.07 7.22 -11.65
C SER A 31 18.37 6.40 -12.75
N ASP A 32 18.57 5.09 -12.77
CA ASP A 32 17.97 4.14 -13.73
C ASP A 32 17.32 2.94 -13.04
N SER A 33 16.95 3.10 -11.76
CA SER A 33 16.32 2.06 -10.95
C SER A 33 14.80 2.25 -10.91
N VAL A 34 14.10 1.14 -10.72
CA VAL A 34 12.69 1.15 -10.34
C VAL A 34 12.63 1.01 -8.83
N ILE A 35 12.03 2.00 -8.18
CA ILE A 35 11.84 2.02 -6.73
C ILE A 35 10.46 1.46 -6.42
N LEU A 36 10.43 0.45 -5.56
CA LEU A 36 9.19 -0.08 -4.99
C LEU A 36 8.84 0.76 -3.76
N ILE A 37 7.66 1.37 -3.76
CA ILE A 37 7.10 2.09 -2.62
C ILE A 37 5.90 1.29 -2.11
N ASP A 38 5.93 0.97 -0.82
CA ASP A 38 4.87 0.24 -0.12
C ASP A 38 3.72 1.19 0.28
N ASN A 39 2.50 0.67 0.41
CA ASN A 39 1.33 1.48 0.80
C ASN A 39 1.42 2.09 2.21
N THR A 40 2.41 1.69 3.02
CA THR A 40 2.71 2.28 4.33
C THR A 40 3.74 3.43 4.28
N ASP A 41 4.21 3.82 3.10
CA ASP A 41 5.20 4.90 2.95
C ASP A 41 4.65 6.24 3.49
N PRO A 42 5.43 6.99 4.29
CA PRO A 42 4.99 8.24 4.90
C PRO A 42 4.70 9.37 3.91
N ASN A 43 5.13 9.24 2.65
CA ASN A 43 4.80 10.18 1.57
C ASN A 43 3.42 9.90 0.95
N ILE A 44 2.73 8.84 1.40
CA ILE A 44 1.35 8.54 1.06
C ILE A 44 0.43 9.18 2.09
N SER A 45 -0.56 9.92 1.60
CA SER A 45 -1.65 10.44 2.42
C SER A 45 -2.99 10.06 1.81
N LEU A 46 -3.91 9.65 2.67
CA LEU A 46 -5.28 9.25 2.30
C LEU A 46 -6.24 10.33 2.80
N SER A 47 -7.13 10.80 1.94
CA SER A 47 -8.15 11.80 2.28
C SER A 47 -9.53 11.33 1.84
N GLY A 48 -10.54 11.76 2.60
CA GLY A 48 -11.91 11.26 2.49
C GLY A 48 -12.31 10.42 3.69
N SER A 49 -13.59 10.07 3.77
CA SER A 49 -14.17 9.38 4.94
C SER A 49 -14.41 7.89 4.72
N GLY A 50 -14.19 7.37 3.51
CA GLY A 50 -14.42 5.97 3.17
C GLY A 50 -13.22 5.06 3.28
N TRP A 51 -12.03 5.59 3.60
CA TRP A 51 -10.84 4.79 3.81
C TRP A 51 -10.97 3.90 5.03
N VAL A 52 -10.84 2.60 4.81
CA VAL A 52 -10.80 1.59 5.87
C VAL A 52 -9.61 0.68 5.67
N ASN A 53 -8.98 0.31 6.77
CA ASN A 53 -7.95 -0.70 6.80
C ASN A 53 -8.58 -2.07 6.96
N ARG A 54 -8.24 -3.01 6.07
CA ARG A 54 -8.62 -4.42 6.22
C ARG A 54 -7.40 -5.32 6.27
N TYR A 55 -7.64 -6.60 6.53
CA TYR A 55 -6.62 -7.65 6.52
C TYR A 55 -5.47 -7.40 7.51
N GLY A 56 -5.80 -6.97 8.74
CA GLY A 56 -4.78 -6.70 9.76
C GLY A 56 -4.02 -5.40 9.53
N ASN A 57 -4.67 -4.39 8.95
CA ASN A 57 -4.10 -3.08 8.60
C ASN A 57 -3.03 -3.12 7.51
N LEU A 58 -3.05 -4.16 6.67
CA LEU A 58 -2.10 -4.29 5.55
C LEU A 58 -2.53 -3.45 4.35
N TRP A 59 -3.83 -3.37 4.07
CA TRP A 59 -4.31 -2.72 2.85
C TRP A 59 -5.39 -1.68 3.14
N PRO A 60 -5.10 -0.39 2.88
CA PRO A 60 -6.12 0.64 2.87
C PRO A 60 -6.99 0.46 1.62
N LEU A 61 -8.30 0.54 1.81
CA LEU A 61 -9.26 0.46 0.72
C LEU A 61 -10.38 1.47 0.90
N THR A 62 -11.00 1.88 -0.21
CA THR A 62 -12.22 2.68 -0.20
C THR A 62 -13.20 2.21 -1.26
N SER A 63 -14.49 2.26 -0.92
CA SER A 63 -15.61 2.13 -1.86
C SER A 63 -16.38 3.44 -2.00
N THR A 64 -15.88 4.53 -1.42
CA THR A 64 -16.54 5.84 -1.43
C THR A 64 -15.99 6.66 -2.60
N GLY A 65 -16.88 7.14 -3.45
CA GLY A 65 -16.52 8.05 -4.54
C GLY A 65 -16.04 9.39 -4.00
N GLY A 66 -14.99 9.94 -4.61
CA GLY A 66 -14.37 11.20 -4.20
C GLY A 66 -13.24 11.03 -3.18
N ASP A 67 -13.08 9.87 -2.55
CA ASP A 67 -11.92 9.58 -1.72
C ASP A 67 -10.64 9.62 -2.55
N GLN A 68 -9.56 10.15 -1.96
CA GLN A 68 -8.30 10.37 -2.66
C GLN A 68 -7.12 9.74 -1.93
N MET A 69 -6.13 9.33 -2.71
CA MET A 69 -4.78 9.02 -2.27
C MET A 69 -3.83 10.01 -2.93
N THR A 70 -2.89 10.54 -2.17
CA THR A 70 -1.80 11.39 -2.66
C THR A 70 -0.47 10.73 -2.34
N LEU A 71 0.39 10.58 -3.36
CA LEU A 71 1.77 10.13 -3.23
C LEU A 71 2.70 11.25 -3.69
N LYS A 72 3.65 11.64 -2.83
CA LYS A 72 4.79 12.46 -3.24
C LYS A 72 5.95 11.53 -3.60
N PHE A 73 6.52 11.70 -4.79
CA PHE A 73 7.61 10.85 -5.27
C PHE A 73 8.67 11.67 -6.01
N ILE A 74 9.88 11.11 -6.14
CA ILE A 74 10.92 11.66 -7.01
C ILE A 74 11.18 10.60 -8.10
N GLY A 75 10.98 10.94 -9.37
CA GLY A 75 11.15 10.00 -10.48
C GLY A 75 10.65 10.55 -11.80
N LYS A 76 10.36 9.66 -12.75
CA LYS A 76 9.81 10.01 -14.07
C LYS A 76 8.42 9.48 -14.34
N SER A 77 8.05 8.34 -13.77
CA SER A 77 6.73 7.75 -13.95
C SER A 77 6.38 6.83 -12.79
N VAL A 78 5.09 6.60 -12.60
CA VAL A 78 4.56 5.74 -11.54
C VAL A 78 3.65 4.69 -12.15
N THR A 79 3.87 3.44 -11.79
CA THR A 79 2.90 2.36 -11.97
C THR A 79 2.22 2.09 -10.64
N VAL A 80 0.88 2.14 -10.63
CA VAL A 80 0.08 1.89 -9.42
C VAL A 80 -0.50 0.49 -9.51
N LEU A 81 -0.24 -0.31 -8.47
CA LEU A 81 -0.75 -1.65 -8.33
C LEU A 81 -1.72 -1.74 -7.15
N GLY A 82 -2.72 -2.59 -7.30
CA GLY A 82 -3.65 -2.92 -6.26
C GLY A 82 -4.00 -4.38 -6.21
N ILE A 83 -4.96 -4.68 -5.35
CA ILE A 83 -5.52 -6.01 -5.16
C ILE A 83 -7.01 -5.93 -5.44
N ALA A 84 -7.53 -6.94 -6.14
CA ALA A 84 -8.96 -7.14 -6.30
C ALA A 84 -9.38 -8.28 -5.35
N PRO A 85 -9.83 -7.97 -4.12
CA PRO A 85 -10.13 -8.99 -3.12
C PRO A 85 -11.40 -9.77 -3.47
N GLY A 86 -11.31 -11.10 -3.58
CA GLY A 86 -12.40 -11.92 -4.12
C GLY A 86 -13.75 -11.78 -3.40
N GLU A 87 -13.75 -11.47 -2.11
CA GLU A 87 -14.93 -11.30 -1.28
C GLU A 87 -15.62 -9.94 -1.40
N LEU A 88 -14.96 -8.93 -1.99
CA LEU A 88 -15.56 -7.59 -2.21
C LEU A 88 -16.03 -7.41 -3.65
N SER A 89 -16.73 -8.43 -4.17
CA SER A 89 -17.24 -8.44 -5.53
C SER A 89 -18.03 -7.17 -5.83
N GLY A 90 -17.66 -6.50 -6.92
CA GLY A 90 -18.33 -5.28 -7.37
C GLY A 90 -18.22 -5.14 -8.88
N ASN A 91 -19.14 -4.37 -9.46
CA ASN A 91 -19.05 -4.02 -10.88
C ASN A 91 -17.80 -3.17 -11.14
N GLN A 92 -17.25 -3.25 -12.35
CA GLN A 92 -16.17 -2.36 -12.77
C GLN A 92 -16.51 -0.89 -12.50
N THR A 93 -15.51 -0.11 -12.08
CA THR A 93 -15.61 1.34 -11.95
C THR A 93 -14.41 2.03 -12.59
N THR A 94 -14.32 3.34 -12.39
CA THR A 94 -13.20 4.16 -12.81
C THR A 94 -12.57 4.86 -11.62
N GLY A 95 -11.32 5.23 -11.81
CA GLY A 95 -10.67 6.26 -11.03
C GLY A 95 -10.13 7.34 -11.96
N THR A 96 -9.66 8.43 -11.38
CA THR A 96 -8.91 9.45 -12.12
C THR A 96 -7.61 9.74 -11.40
N TYR A 97 -6.55 10.05 -12.13
CA TYR A 97 -5.32 10.55 -11.54
C TYR A 97 -4.89 11.89 -12.13
N THR A 98 -4.14 12.66 -11.36
CA THR A 98 -3.42 13.86 -11.80
C THR A 98 -1.98 13.77 -11.33
N VAL A 99 -1.05 14.33 -12.11
CA VAL A 99 0.34 14.53 -11.68
C VAL A 99 0.60 16.03 -11.72
N ASP A 100 1.07 16.58 -10.61
CA ASP A 100 1.39 18.02 -10.47
C ASP A 100 0.22 18.96 -10.82
N GLY A 101 -1.01 18.53 -10.53
CA GLY A 101 -2.23 19.30 -10.83
C GLY A 101 -2.59 19.36 -12.32
N SER A 102 -2.06 18.44 -13.14
CA SER A 102 -2.45 18.28 -14.54
C SER A 102 -3.96 17.98 -14.70
N GLN A 103 -4.43 18.01 -15.95
CA GLN A 103 -5.78 17.51 -16.27
C GLN A 103 -5.94 16.05 -15.80
N PRO A 104 -7.05 15.69 -15.14
CA PRO A 104 -7.33 14.32 -14.74
C PRO A 104 -7.35 13.33 -15.91
N THR A 105 -6.65 12.21 -15.74
CA THR A 105 -6.68 11.06 -16.65
C THR A 105 -7.46 9.92 -16.00
N SER A 106 -8.46 9.40 -16.71
CA SER A 106 -9.27 8.28 -16.23
C SER A 106 -8.56 6.94 -16.42
N PHE A 107 -8.77 6.02 -15.48
CA PHE A 107 -8.36 4.62 -15.57
C PHE A 107 -9.49 3.72 -15.07
N VAL A 108 -9.38 2.43 -15.38
CA VAL A 108 -10.39 1.42 -15.02
C VAL A 108 -9.95 0.68 -13.77
N ILE A 109 -10.88 0.48 -12.84
CA ILE A 109 -10.73 -0.44 -11.71
C ILE A 109 -11.60 -1.65 -12.03
N PRO A 110 -11.01 -2.80 -12.39
CA PRO A 110 -11.76 -3.96 -12.85
C PRO A 110 -12.66 -4.51 -11.74
N GLY A 111 -13.86 -4.94 -12.14
CA GLY A 111 -14.68 -5.81 -11.29
C GLY A 111 -14.05 -7.19 -11.19
N HIS A 112 -14.39 -7.95 -10.15
CA HIS A 112 -13.79 -9.26 -9.90
C HIS A 112 -14.82 -10.30 -9.45
N GLY A 113 -14.53 -11.56 -9.78
CA GLY A 113 -15.49 -12.67 -9.81
C GLY A 113 -15.33 -13.71 -8.69
N GLY A 114 -14.93 -13.31 -7.47
CA GLY A 114 -14.94 -14.20 -6.30
C GLY A 114 -13.57 -14.77 -5.87
N LEU A 115 -12.54 -14.66 -6.71
CA LEU A 115 -11.16 -14.98 -6.32
C LEU A 115 -10.36 -13.69 -6.18
N ALA A 116 -9.41 -13.68 -5.23
CA ALA A 116 -8.53 -12.55 -5.06
C ALA A 116 -7.49 -12.51 -6.18
N GLU A 117 -7.31 -11.34 -6.78
CA GLU A 117 -6.28 -11.08 -7.79
C GLU A 117 -5.29 -10.06 -7.25
N PHE A 118 -4.01 -10.41 -7.26
CA PHE A 118 -2.91 -9.59 -6.74
C PHE A 118 -2.14 -8.94 -7.90
N ASN A 119 -1.32 -7.94 -7.58
CA ASN A 119 -0.46 -7.23 -8.53
C ASN A 119 -1.24 -6.69 -9.75
N GLN A 120 -2.47 -6.23 -9.52
CA GLN A 120 -3.30 -5.68 -10.57
C GLN A 120 -2.81 -4.28 -10.91
N VAL A 121 -2.25 -4.10 -12.10
CA VAL A 121 -1.86 -2.77 -12.59
C VAL A 121 -3.13 -1.99 -12.90
N TYR A 122 -3.39 -0.92 -12.14
CA TYR A 122 -4.49 -0.01 -12.44
C TYR A 122 -4.12 0.96 -13.56
N PHE A 123 -2.92 1.53 -13.50
CA PHE A 123 -2.38 2.38 -14.55
C PHE A 123 -0.88 2.60 -14.39
N THR A 124 -0.26 3.07 -15.48
CA THR A 124 1.08 3.66 -15.49
C THR A 124 0.96 5.08 -16.04
N THR A 125 1.58 6.05 -15.37
CA THR A 125 1.63 7.42 -15.88
C THR A 125 2.54 7.52 -17.11
N PRO A 126 2.38 8.54 -17.95
CA PRO A 126 3.43 8.93 -18.90
C PRO A 126 4.76 9.25 -18.20
N ASP A 127 5.82 9.35 -19.00
CA ASP A 127 7.11 9.87 -18.55
C ASP A 127 7.07 11.39 -18.37
N PHE A 128 7.61 11.85 -17.24
CA PHE A 128 7.83 13.25 -16.88
C PHE A 128 9.33 13.58 -16.86
N ASP A 129 9.65 14.87 -16.74
CA ASP A 129 11.01 15.32 -16.46
C ASP A 129 11.45 14.76 -15.10
N PRO A 130 12.68 14.20 -14.97
CA PRO A 130 13.14 13.66 -13.70
C PRO A 130 13.08 14.70 -12.58
N GLY A 131 12.33 14.42 -11.51
CA GLY A 131 12.19 15.37 -10.41
C GLY A 131 11.15 14.99 -9.37
N PRO A 132 10.88 15.90 -8.42
CA PRO A 132 9.81 15.73 -7.45
C PRO A 132 8.44 15.96 -8.10
N HIS A 133 7.52 15.05 -7.84
CA HIS A 133 6.16 15.05 -8.37
C HIS A 133 5.14 14.71 -7.28
N THR A 134 3.90 15.12 -7.52
CA THR A 134 2.75 14.74 -6.69
C THR A 134 1.71 14.03 -7.53
N LEU A 135 1.51 12.74 -7.26
CA LEU A 135 0.42 11.93 -7.82
C LEU A 135 -0.80 12.05 -6.91
N VAL A 136 -1.95 12.43 -7.46
CA VAL A 136 -3.25 12.35 -6.77
C VAL A 136 -4.15 11.40 -7.53
N VAL A 137 -4.65 10.37 -6.85
CA VAL A 137 -5.61 9.40 -7.37
C VAL A 137 -6.95 9.61 -6.67
N THR A 138 -8.04 9.67 -7.43
CA THR A 138 -9.41 9.82 -6.93
C THR A 138 -10.24 8.62 -7.37
N HIS A 139 -10.89 7.96 -6.43
CA HIS A 139 -11.84 6.88 -6.71
C HIS A 139 -13.19 7.46 -7.16
N GLN A 140 -13.76 6.95 -8.26
CA GLN A 140 -15.06 7.45 -8.79
C GLN A 140 -16.21 6.45 -8.57
N GLY A 141 -15.96 5.34 -7.88
CA GLY A 141 -16.96 4.31 -7.63
C GLY A 141 -17.89 4.61 -6.45
N ASN A 142 -18.65 3.59 -6.06
CA ASN A 142 -19.55 3.59 -4.92
C ASN A 142 -19.62 2.19 -4.30
N SER A 143 -20.51 1.99 -3.33
CA SER A 143 -20.68 0.71 -2.62
C SER A 143 -21.09 -0.48 -3.50
N ASN A 144 -21.53 -0.25 -4.74
CA ASN A 144 -21.95 -1.30 -5.69
C ASN A 144 -20.89 -1.59 -6.76
N THR A 145 -19.73 -0.92 -6.69
CA THR A 145 -18.63 -1.11 -7.63
C THR A 145 -17.39 -1.65 -6.93
N ALA A 146 -16.41 -2.09 -7.72
CA ALA A 146 -15.12 -2.56 -7.22
C ALA A 146 -14.48 -1.47 -6.34
N PRO A 147 -14.02 -1.82 -5.12
CA PRO A 147 -13.26 -0.90 -4.27
C PRO A 147 -11.92 -0.55 -4.92
N PHE A 148 -11.40 0.62 -4.57
CA PHE A 148 -10.00 0.96 -4.80
C PHE A 148 -9.18 0.49 -3.61
N LEU A 149 -8.28 -0.47 -3.82
CA LEU A 149 -7.41 -1.04 -2.80
C LEU A 149 -5.95 -0.86 -3.21
N LEU A 150 -5.17 -0.24 -2.35
CA LEU A 150 -3.78 0.13 -2.64
C LEU A 150 -2.79 -0.87 -2.06
N ASP A 151 -1.83 -1.30 -2.88
CA ASP A 151 -0.79 -2.25 -2.47
C ASP A 151 0.61 -1.66 -2.67
N LEU A 152 1.00 -1.42 -3.93
CA LEU A 152 2.37 -1.08 -4.28
C LEU A 152 2.44 -0.01 -5.37
N PHE A 153 3.55 0.72 -5.39
CA PHE A 153 3.92 1.61 -6.47
C PHE A 153 5.30 1.27 -7.00
N TYR A 154 5.46 1.35 -8.32
CA TYR A 154 6.77 1.36 -8.95
C TYR A 154 7.06 2.74 -9.51
N VAL A 155 8.13 3.36 -9.02
CA VAL A 155 8.60 4.66 -9.49
C VAL A 155 9.84 4.46 -10.36
N ALA A 156 9.74 4.78 -11.65
CA ALA A 156 10.86 4.66 -12.57
C ALA A 156 11.82 5.85 -12.45
N ASN A 157 13.12 5.56 -12.55
CA ASN A 157 14.22 6.52 -12.46
C ASN A 157 14.14 7.36 -11.19
N GLY A 158 13.78 6.70 -10.08
CA GLY A 158 13.65 7.38 -8.80
C GLY A 158 15.02 7.76 -8.25
N ALA A 159 15.16 8.96 -7.72
CA ALA A 159 16.32 9.31 -6.92
C ALA A 159 15.92 9.24 -5.44
N GLU A 160 16.65 8.48 -4.63
CA GLU A 160 16.51 8.63 -3.18
C GLU A 160 17.11 9.98 -2.77
N THR A 161 16.24 10.92 -2.41
CA THR A 161 16.14 11.40 -1.02
C THR A 161 15.04 12.47 -0.92
N LEU A 162 13.80 12.06 -0.64
CA LEU A 162 12.95 12.91 0.21
C LEU A 162 13.50 12.72 1.63
N GLN A 163 14.49 13.53 2.01
CA GLN A 163 14.96 13.59 3.39
C GLN A 163 13.75 13.70 4.31
N ALA A 164 13.65 12.77 5.27
CA ALA A 164 12.73 12.92 6.39
C ALA A 164 12.98 14.31 6.98
N SER A 165 11.94 15.16 6.98
CA SER A 165 12.02 16.50 7.52
C SER A 165 12.68 16.40 8.91
N PRO A 166 13.82 17.07 9.16
CA PRO A 166 14.50 16.94 10.44
C PRO A 166 13.51 17.32 11.52
N SER A 167 13.20 16.36 12.40
CA SER A 167 12.35 16.62 13.56
C SER A 167 12.95 17.81 14.31
N ALA A 168 12.22 18.93 14.32
CA ALA A 168 12.64 20.13 15.03
C ALA A 168 12.84 19.73 16.50
N THR A 169 14.10 19.60 16.90
CA THR A 169 14.45 19.36 18.30
C THR A 169 14.19 20.67 19.00
N ASN A 170 13.00 20.81 19.58
CA ASN A 170 12.68 21.88 20.51
C ASN A 170 13.63 21.75 21.71
N GLN A 171 14.79 22.41 21.65
CA GLN A 171 15.60 22.68 22.83
C GLN A 171 14.81 23.67 23.69
N ASN A 172 14.01 23.11 24.59
CA ASN A 172 13.43 23.83 25.70
C ASN A 172 14.59 24.26 26.62
N GLN A 173 15.04 25.50 26.45
CA GLN A 173 15.99 26.15 27.33
C GLN A 173 15.32 26.37 28.68
N ALA A 174 15.61 25.48 29.64
CA ALA A 174 15.09 25.58 31.01
C ALA A 174 15.76 26.75 31.74
N THR A 175 15.01 27.83 31.98
CA THR A 175 15.34 28.85 32.97
C THR A 175 15.01 28.33 34.38
N SER A 176 16.03 28.28 35.25
CA SER A 176 15.89 27.98 36.67
C SER A 176 15.01 29.01 37.37
N GLY A 177 13.92 28.55 38.00
CA GLY A 177 13.01 29.35 38.80
C GLY A 177 12.51 28.56 40.02
N THR A 178 12.67 29.18 41.18
CA THR A 178 12.57 28.71 42.56
C THR A 178 11.23 28.11 43.03
N LEU A 179 11.33 27.14 43.96
CA LEU A 179 10.27 26.56 44.81
C LEU A 179 9.52 27.62 45.66
N PRO A 180 8.23 27.39 45.98
CA PRO A 180 7.91 27.02 47.37
C PRO A 180 6.81 25.96 47.55
N SER A 181 6.63 25.63 48.81
CA SER A 181 6.19 24.41 49.50
C SER A 181 4.68 24.18 49.72
N THR A 182 4.37 22.89 49.96
CA THR A 182 3.37 22.29 50.87
C THR A 182 1.88 22.60 50.72
N SER A 183 1.08 21.53 50.56
CA SER A 183 0.15 21.08 51.62
C SER A 183 -0.38 19.66 51.39
N THR A 184 -0.48 18.95 52.50
CA THR A 184 -1.01 17.60 52.77
C THR A 184 -2.52 17.47 52.61
N SER A 185 -2.98 16.30 52.13
CA SER A 185 -4.20 15.67 52.63
C SER A 185 -4.18 14.15 52.40
N ALA A 186 -4.49 13.42 53.46
CA ALA A 186 -4.55 11.97 53.55
C ALA A 186 -5.94 11.45 53.17
N PHE A 187 -6.02 10.26 52.54
CA PHE A 187 -7.20 9.39 52.64
C PHE A 187 -6.78 7.91 52.63
N ALA A 188 -7.52 7.15 53.43
CA ALA A 188 -7.25 5.80 53.88
C ALA A 188 -7.78 4.69 52.94
N SER A 189 -7.31 3.48 53.26
CA SER A 189 -7.59 2.15 52.72
C SER A 189 -9.03 1.81 52.29
N ALA A 190 -9.14 0.94 51.27
CA ALA A 190 -10.04 -0.21 51.29
C ALA A 190 -9.61 -1.29 50.25
N SER A 191 -9.71 -2.54 50.69
CA SER A 191 -9.52 -3.80 49.96
C SER A 191 -10.84 -4.25 49.32
N ILE A 192 -10.78 -5.13 48.29
CA ILE A 192 -11.60 -6.36 48.07
C ILE A 192 -11.87 -6.65 46.59
N GLY A 193 -11.63 -7.92 46.20
CA GLY A 193 -12.31 -8.64 45.10
C GLY A 193 -11.56 -8.58 43.76
N GLY A 194 -11.06 -9.67 43.16
CA GLY A 194 -11.67 -10.99 43.03
C GLY A 194 -12.27 -11.12 41.62
N HIS A 195 -11.44 -11.27 40.58
CA HIS A 195 -11.89 -11.51 39.21
C HIS A 195 -11.52 -12.92 38.77
N THR A 196 -12.54 -13.76 38.66
CA THR A 196 -12.52 -15.10 38.07
C THR A 196 -12.47 -14.98 36.55
N ILE A 197 -11.47 -15.59 35.90
CA ILE A 197 -11.41 -15.73 34.44
C ILE A 197 -12.19 -16.99 34.08
N THR A 198 -13.35 -16.81 33.44
CA THR A 198 -14.12 -17.92 32.86
C THR A 198 -13.71 -18.11 31.41
N ASN A 199 -13.00 -19.21 31.15
CA ASN A 199 -12.57 -19.63 29.83
C ASN A 199 -13.68 -20.48 29.20
N SER A 200 -14.35 -20.01 28.16
CA SER A 200 -15.30 -20.82 27.37
C SER A 200 -14.76 -21.02 25.96
N SER A 201 -14.19 -22.20 25.73
CA SER A 201 -13.86 -22.74 24.43
C SER A 201 -15.09 -23.40 23.83
N THR A 202 -15.52 -22.95 22.65
CA THR A 202 -16.46 -23.70 21.79
C THR A 202 -15.87 -23.82 20.39
N SER A 203 -15.58 -25.07 20.04
CA SER A 203 -15.19 -25.57 18.74
C SER A 203 -16.38 -25.68 17.79
N SER A 204 -16.20 -25.34 16.51
CA SER A 204 -16.82 -26.11 15.42
C SER A 204 -16.01 -26.04 14.13
N SER A 205 -15.50 -27.21 13.79
CA SER A 205 -14.90 -27.63 12.54
C SER A 205 -15.92 -27.72 11.41
N ALA A 206 -15.59 -27.20 10.23
CA ALA A 206 -16.20 -27.61 8.97
C ALA A 206 -15.15 -27.55 7.85
N SER A 207 -14.53 -28.69 7.55
CA SER A 207 -13.68 -28.88 6.38
C SER A 207 -14.53 -29.18 5.16
N GLY A 208 -14.75 -28.18 4.30
CA GLY A 208 -15.32 -28.37 2.97
C GLY A 208 -14.22 -28.27 1.92
N GLY A 209 -13.73 -29.41 1.43
CA GLY A 209 -12.83 -29.44 0.27
C GLY A 209 -13.55 -28.97 -0.98
N ARG A 210 -13.03 -27.91 -1.63
CA ARG A 210 -13.48 -27.47 -2.96
C ARG A 210 -12.41 -27.82 -4.01
N PRO A 211 -12.83 -28.30 -5.20
CA PRO A 211 -11.91 -28.60 -6.29
C PRO A 211 -11.31 -27.32 -6.89
N ALA A 212 -10.05 -27.42 -7.33
CA ALA A 212 -9.33 -26.34 -7.99
C ALA A 212 -10.02 -25.92 -9.28
N ALA A 213 -10.27 -24.61 -9.43
CA ALA A 213 -10.76 -24.03 -10.67
C ALA A 213 -9.59 -23.90 -11.68
N PRO A 214 -9.84 -24.14 -12.99
CA PRO A 214 -8.82 -23.96 -14.02
C PRO A 214 -8.45 -22.47 -14.14
N GLN A 215 -7.16 -22.16 -14.00
CA GLN A 215 -6.65 -20.83 -14.28
C GLN A 215 -6.76 -20.54 -15.78
N GLN A 216 -7.48 -19.48 -16.13
CA GLN A 216 -7.54 -18.98 -17.48
C GLN A 216 -6.17 -18.40 -17.86
N ARG A 217 -5.52 -19.04 -18.83
CA ARG A 217 -4.32 -18.52 -19.51
C ARG A 217 -4.69 -17.26 -20.28
N MET A 218 -4.01 -16.15 -20.00
CA MET A 218 -4.00 -15.01 -20.90
C MET A 218 -3.28 -15.38 -22.21
N PRO A 219 -3.78 -14.96 -23.38
CA PRO A 219 -3.09 -15.15 -24.64
C PRO A 219 -1.85 -14.24 -24.70
N ILE A 220 -0.71 -14.84 -25.02
CA ILE A 220 0.51 -14.12 -25.41
C ILE A 220 0.22 -13.47 -26.76
N LEU A 221 0.15 -12.14 -26.82
CA LEU A 221 0.16 -11.40 -28.07
C LEU A 221 1.49 -11.68 -28.78
N GLY A 222 1.44 -12.47 -29.86
CA GLY A 222 2.56 -12.65 -30.75
C GLY A 222 2.85 -11.37 -31.50
N ALA A 223 4.05 -10.83 -31.34
CA ALA A 223 4.57 -9.78 -32.21
C ALA A 223 4.78 -10.38 -33.61
N GLN A 224 3.95 -9.97 -34.57
CA GLN A 224 4.28 -10.11 -35.98
C GLN A 224 5.29 -9.02 -36.34
N HIS A 225 6.52 -9.43 -36.66
CA HIS A 225 7.46 -8.59 -37.39
C HIS A 225 7.33 -8.88 -38.90
N PRO A 226 7.41 -7.85 -39.76
CA PRO A 226 7.41 -7.97 -41.22
C PRO A 226 8.68 -8.63 -41.78
#